data_AF-A0A8B9GPF8-F1
#
_entry.id   AF-A0A8B9GPF8-F1
#
_cell.length_a   1.000
_cell.length_b   1.000
_cell.length_c   1.000
_cell.angle_alpha   90.00
_cell.angle_beta   90.00
_cell.angle_gamma   90.00
#
_symmetry.space_group_name_H-M   'P 1'
#
loop_
_entity.id
_entity.type
_entity.pdbx_description
1 polymer ?
#
loop_
_entity_poly.entity_id
_entity_poly.type
_entity_poly.pdbx_seq_one_letter_code
_entity_poly.pdbx_strand_id
1 'polypeptide(L)'
;MSDVVEKTLTALPALLALDSQPGAAKLSSTSKLGHLIRSITELSSKHEEEKLISKELAAIKDQISSPNTTMRQMRELMVRAMYCEMLGYEADFVYIHAIKLAQQGTVLEKRVGYLAVSLFLNESHELLLLLVNTVLKDLQSTNLIEVCMALTVVSQIFPKDMIPAILPLVEEKLSHPKEIIRRKAVLALYKFYLIAPNQVQHIHGKFRKALCDKDPGVMTSSLHIYQQLIKSPASYKDLTGSFVTILRQVVGGKLPLDFNFHSVPAPWLQIQLLRILSLLGREDQSTSELMYEVLDESLRRAEMNHNITYAILYECVKAIYTIHPKADLLEKAARCIGNFVLSPKINLKYLGKDATSIFLLKPDNLHNLTVCT
;
A
#
# COMPACT_ATOMS: atom_id res chain seq x y z
N MET A 1 10.74 -17.58 -4.09
CA MET A 1 9.49 -16.78 -4.17
C MET A 1 9.29 -16.14 -2.81
N SER A 2 9.08 -14.82 -2.74
CA SER A 2 9.02 -14.13 -1.45
C SER A 2 7.77 -14.53 -0.67
N ASP A 3 7.89 -14.61 0.66
CA ASP A 3 6.79 -14.79 1.62
C ASP A 3 5.58 -13.87 1.34
N VAL A 4 5.81 -12.76 0.63
CA VAL A 4 4.78 -11.80 0.21
C VAL A 4 3.94 -12.37 -0.93
N VAL A 5 4.53 -13.05 -1.91
CA VAL A 5 3.79 -13.73 -3.00
C VAL A 5 2.95 -14.87 -2.43
N GLU A 6 3.51 -15.63 -1.49
CA GLU A 6 2.80 -16.72 -0.81
C GLU A 6 1.66 -16.19 0.09
N LYS A 7 1.87 -15.07 0.79
CA LYS A 7 0.81 -14.36 1.54
C LYS A 7 -0.27 -13.74 0.64
N THR A 8 0.11 -13.27 -0.55
CA THR A 8 -0.84 -12.73 -1.53
C THR A 8 -1.69 -13.85 -2.14
N LEU A 9 -1.07 -15.00 -2.45
CA LEU A 9 -1.75 -16.20 -2.95
C LEU A 9 -2.65 -16.84 -1.89
N THR A 10 -2.24 -16.84 -0.62
CA THR A 10 -3.05 -17.38 0.50
C THR A 10 -4.19 -16.46 0.93
N ALA A 11 -4.14 -15.16 0.58
CA ALA A 11 -5.23 -14.21 0.82
C ALA A 11 -6.30 -14.18 -0.29
N LEU A 12 -6.00 -14.69 -1.49
CA LEU A 12 -6.97 -14.78 -2.60
C LEU A 12 -8.26 -15.55 -2.25
N PRO A 13 -8.21 -16.70 -1.53
CA PRO A 13 -9.41 -17.39 -1.08
C PRO A 13 -10.30 -16.55 -0.15
N ALA A 14 -9.70 -15.79 0.77
CA ALA A 14 -10.41 -14.92 1.70
C ALA A 14 -11.02 -13.69 1.01
N LEU A 15 -10.38 -13.19 -0.06
CA LEU A 15 -10.93 -12.10 -0.88
C LEU A 15 -12.12 -12.57 -1.72
N LEU A 16 -12.17 -13.84 -2.14
CA LEU A 16 -13.25 -14.39 -2.96
C LEU A 16 -14.44 -14.94 -2.15
N ALA A 17 -14.24 -15.28 -0.89
CA ALA A 17 -15.28 -15.77 0.01
C ALA A 17 -15.77 -14.66 0.95
N LEU A 18 -16.79 -13.91 0.53
CA LEU A 18 -17.66 -13.19 1.48
C LEU A 18 -18.76 -14.15 1.94
N ASP A 19 -18.37 -15.18 2.70
CA ASP A 19 -19.28 -15.88 3.60
C ASP A 19 -18.50 -16.13 4.90
N SER A 20 -18.96 -15.47 5.95
CA SER A 20 -18.36 -15.46 7.28
C SER A 20 -18.62 -16.77 8.03
N GLN A 21 -17.61 -17.64 8.14
CA GLN A 21 -17.48 -18.64 9.21
C GLN A 21 -15.97 -18.89 9.49
N PRO A 22 -15.54 -18.99 10.76
CA PRO A 22 -14.14 -19.18 11.13
C PRO A 22 -13.76 -20.66 11.01
N GLY A 23 -13.16 -21.01 9.89
CA GLY A 23 -12.56 -22.32 9.62
C GLY A 23 -11.84 -22.24 8.29
N ALA A 24 -10.57 -22.61 8.26
CA ALA A 24 -9.69 -22.49 7.09
C ALA A 24 -10.40 -22.95 5.81
N ALA A 25 -10.80 -21.98 4.97
CA ALA A 25 -11.39 -22.25 3.67
C ALA A 25 -10.30 -22.85 2.79
N LYS A 26 -10.20 -24.19 2.80
CA LYS A 26 -9.54 -24.95 1.73
C LYS A 26 -10.11 -24.42 0.42
N LEU A 27 -9.23 -24.03 -0.51
CA LEU A 27 -9.60 -23.74 -1.89
C LEU A 27 -10.55 -24.86 -2.34
N SER A 28 -11.81 -24.51 -2.62
CA SER A 28 -12.84 -25.52 -2.88
C SER A 28 -12.32 -26.48 -3.93
N SER A 29 -12.12 -27.73 -3.53
CA SER A 29 -11.46 -28.78 -4.32
C SER A 29 -12.23 -29.15 -5.58
N THR A 30 -13.41 -28.55 -5.76
CA THR A 30 -14.38 -28.72 -6.85
C THR A 30 -14.52 -27.49 -7.75
N SER A 31 -13.81 -26.38 -7.50
CA SER A 31 -13.86 -25.22 -8.39
C SER A 31 -13.07 -25.48 -9.69
N LYS A 32 -13.60 -25.05 -10.84
CA LYS A 32 -12.93 -25.21 -12.15
C LYS A 32 -11.53 -24.61 -12.17
N LEU A 33 -11.32 -23.48 -11.50
CA LEU A 33 -10.00 -22.89 -11.31
C LEU A 33 -9.09 -23.81 -10.50
N GLY A 34 -9.58 -24.36 -9.38
CA GLY A 34 -8.80 -25.28 -8.55
C GLY A 34 -8.36 -26.52 -9.32
N HIS A 35 -9.21 -27.04 -10.22
CA HIS A 35 -8.83 -28.12 -11.13
C HIS A 35 -7.74 -27.67 -12.12
N LEU A 36 -7.90 -26.51 -12.78
CA LEU A 36 -6.90 -25.97 -13.70
C LEU A 36 -5.52 -25.83 -13.04
N ILE A 37 -5.47 -25.24 -11.85
CA ILE A 37 -4.22 -25.07 -11.08
C ILE A 37 -3.58 -26.43 -10.81
N ARG A 38 -4.35 -27.42 -10.34
CA ARG A 38 -3.81 -28.77 -10.07
C ARG A 38 -3.25 -29.42 -11.32
N SER A 39 -4.02 -29.39 -12.41
CA SER A 39 -3.61 -29.98 -13.67
C SER A 39 -2.31 -29.39 -14.18
N ILE A 40 -2.04 -28.09 -13.96
CA ILE A 40 -0.76 -27.46 -14.33
C ILE A 40 0.36 -27.87 -13.36
N THR A 41 0.10 -27.89 -12.06
CA THR A 41 1.13 -28.24 -11.06
C THR A 41 1.60 -29.69 -11.14
N GLU A 42 0.81 -30.58 -11.76
CA GLU A 42 1.16 -31.98 -12.00
C GLU A 42 2.02 -32.17 -13.26
N LEU A 43 2.15 -31.15 -14.12
CA LEU A 43 2.94 -31.23 -15.35
C LEU A 43 4.43 -31.14 -15.04
N SER A 44 5.20 -31.88 -15.82
CA SER A 44 6.66 -31.94 -15.69
C SER A 44 7.40 -31.17 -16.79
N SER A 45 6.69 -30.76 -17.84
CA SER A 45 7.26 -30.11 -19.02
C SER A 45 6.52 -28.84 -19.39
N LYS A 46 7.27 -27.79 -19.71
CA LYS A 46 6.74 -26.51 -20.21
C LYS A 46 5.91 -26.68 -21.49
N HIS A 47 6.28 -27.62 -22.35
CA HIS A 47 5.52 -27.88 -23.58
C HIS A 47 4.11 -28.43 -23.30
N GLU A 48 3.98 -29.27 -22.27
CA GLU A 48 2.68 -29.79 -21.84
C GLU A 48 1.82 -28.69 -21.23
N GLU A 49 2.43 -27.78 -20.46
CA GLU A 49 1.78 -26.60 -19.90
C GLU A 49 1.23 -25.69 -21.00
N GLU A 50 2.07 -25.34 -21.99
CA GLU A 50 1.66 -24.53 -23.14
C GLU A 50 0.49 -25.16 -23.90
N LYS A 51 0.51 -26.47 -24.10
CA LYS A 51 -0.58 -27.21 -24.76
C LYS A 51 -1.87 -27.19 -23.94
N LEU A 52 -1.77 -27.37 -22.62
CA LEU A 52 -2.92 -27.35 -21.72
C LEU A 52 -3.54 -25.95 -21.67
N ILE A 53 -2.72 -24.92 -21.48
CA ILE A 53 -3.18 -23.52 -21.44
C ILE A 53 -3.79 -23.10 -22.77
N SER A 54 -3.19 -23.46 -23.90
CA SER A 54 -3.75 -23.16 -25.22
C SER A 54 -5.14 -23.77 -25.41
N LYS A 55 -5.33 -25.02 -24.95
CA LYS A 55 -6.64 -25.69 -24.97
C LYS A 55 -7.65 -24.98 -24.06
N GLU A 56 -7.21 -24.56 -22.87
CA GLU A 56 -8.05 -23.87 -21.91
C GLU A 56 -8.47 -22.48 -22.42
N LEU A 57 -7.55 -21.69 -22.97
CA LEU A 57 -7.83 -20.38 -23.56
C LEU A 57 -8.80 -20.49 -24.75
N ALA A 58 -8.64 -21.50 -25.60
CA ALA A 58 -9.59 -21.78 -26.68
C ALA A 58 -11.00 -22.08 -26.13
N ALA A 59 -11.10 -22.95 -25.11
CA ALA A 59 -12.38 -23.25 -24.47
C ALA A 59 -13.02 -22.03 -23.79
N ILE A 60 -12.20 -21.17 -23.18
CA ILE A 60 -12.66 -19.90 -22.60
C ILE A 60 -13.21 -18.99 -23.70
N LYS A 61 -12.49 -18.85 -24.83
CA LYS A 61 -12.90 -18.02 -25.97
C LYS A 61 -14.24 -18.46 -26.56
N ASP A 62 -14.45 -19.76 -26.71
CA ASP A 62 -15.70 -20.33 -27.21
C ASP A 62 -16.87 -20.07 -26.25
N GLN A 63 -16.65 -20.28 -24.94
CA GLN A 63 -17.70 -20.06 -23.94
C GLN A 63 -18.05 -18.57 -23.78
N ILE A 64 -17.06 -17.68 -23.82
CA ILE A 64 -17.29 -16.23 -23.74
C ILE A 64 -18.10 -15.72 -24.93
N SER A 65 -17.90 -16.30 -26.11
CA SER A 65 -18.60 -15.92 -27.34
C SER A 65 -20.05 -16.42 -27.38
N SER A 66 -20.41 -17.40 -26.53
CA SER A 66 -21.75 -17.96 -26.47
C SER A 66 -22.77 -16.97 -25.88
N PRO A 67 -23.92 -16.72 -26.54
CA PRO A 67 -24.95 -15.80 -26.04
C PRO A 67 -25.66 -16.30 -24.77
N ASN A 68 -25.56 -17.60 -24.47
CA ASN A 68 -26.21 -18.22 -23.31
C ASN A 68 -25.34 -18.18 -22.04
N THR A 69 -24.16 -17.53 -22.09
CA THR A 69 -23.25 -17.48 -20.96
C THR A 69 -23.76 -16.51 -19.90
N THR A 70 -24.10 -17.06 -18.74
CA THR A 70 -24.56 -16.27 -17.59
C THR A 70 -23.43 -15.44 -16.99
N MET A 71 -23.78 -14.35 -16.29
CA MET A 71 -22.78 -13.51 -15.60
C MET A 71 -21.96 -14.29 -14.55
N ARG A 72 -22.56 -15.29 -13.91
CA ARG A 72 -21.86 -16.21 -12.99
C ARG A 72 -20.81 -17.05 -13.72
N GLN A 73 -21.13 -17.59 -14.89
CA GLN A 73 -20.17 -18.33 -15.70
C GLN A 73 -19.08 -17.41 -16.26
N MET A 74 -19.45 -16.19 -16.69
CA MET A 74 -18.50 -15.17 -17.12
C MET A 74 -17.47 -14.86 -16.03
N ARG A 75 -17.92 -14.75 -14.77
CA ARG A 75 -17.05 -14.60 -13.61
C ARG A 75 -16.08 -15.78 -13.44
N GLU A 76 -16.53 -17.02 -13.58
CA GLU A 76 -15.67 -18.22 -13.52
C GLU A 76 -14.65 -18.27 -14.67
N LEU A 77 -15.05 -17.84 -15.86
CA LEU A 77 -14.17 -17.71 -17.03
C LEU A 77 -13.11 -16.64 -16.79
N MET A 78 -13.52 -15.49 -16.24
CA MET A 78 -12.64 -14.36 -15.95
C MET A 78 -11.51 -14.74 -15.00
N VAL A 79 -11.82 -15.42 -13.90
CA VAL A 79 -10.80 -15.81 -12.91
C VAL A 79 -9.81 -16.82 -13.50
N ARG A 80 -10.26 -17.72 -14.39
CA ARG A 80 -9.35 -18.64 -15.10
C ARG A 80 -8.46 -17.90 -16.10
N ALA A 81 -9.01 -16.96 -16.86
CA ALA A 81 -8.24 -16.12 -17.77
C ALA A 81 -7.18 -15.29 -17.04
N MET A 82 -7.53 -14.70 -15.89
CA MET A 82 -6.58 -13.98 -15.03
C MET A 82 -5.41 -14.87 -14.58
N TYR A 83 -5.68 -16.14 -14.31
CA TYR A 83 -4.64 -17.09 -13.94
C TYR A 83 -3.71 -17.42 -15.12
N CYS A 84 -4.26 -17.61 -16.33
CA CYS A 84 -3.45 -17.82 -17.54
C CYS A 84 -2.54 -16.61 -17.83
N GLU A 85 -3.07 -15.38 -17.74
CA GLU A 85 -2.29 -14.13 -17.88
C GLU A 85 -1.20 -14.01 -16.83
N MET A 86 -1.47 -14.41 -15.59
CA MET A 86 -0.45 -14.43 -14.52
C MET A 86 0.69 -15.42 -14.80
N LEU A 87 0.44 -16.50 -15.54
CA LEU A 87 1.47 -17.43 -16.03
C LEU A 87 2.24 -16.87 -17.24
N GLY A 88 1.79 -15.74 -17.81
CA GLY A 88 2.42 -15.06 -18.95
C GLY A 88 1.80 -15.39 -20.31
N TYR A 89 0.59 -15.95 -20.34
CA TYR A 89 -0.14 -16.25 -21.59
C TYR A 89 -1.17 -15.17 -21.90
N GLU A 90 -1.08 -14.60 -23.10
CA GLU A 90 -1.95 -13.51 -23.56
C GLU A 90 -3.43 -13.94 -23.69
N ALA A 91 -4.35 -13.14 -23.14
CA ALA A 91 -5.79 -13.37 -23.13
C ALA A 91 -6.62 -12.11 -23.48
N ASP A 92 -6.12 -11.28 -24.40
CA ASP A 92 -6.71 -9.99 -24.83
C ASP A 92 -8.20 -10.04 -25.16
N PHE A 93 -8.66 -11.17 -25.72
CA PHE A 93 -10.07 -11.38 -26.08
C PHE A 93 -11.02 -11.28 -24.87
N VAL A 94 -10.50 -11.40 -23.64
CA VAL A 94 -11.26 -11.34 -22.40
C VAL A 94 -11.44 -9.90 -21.90
N TYR A 95 -10.61 -8.95 -22.34
CA TYR A 95 -10.49 -7.61 -21.75
C TYR A 95 -11.81 -6.81 -21.81
N ILE A 96 -12.47 -6.83 -22.96
CA ILE A 96 -13.78 -6.16 -23.11
C ILE A 96 -14.87 -6.83 -22.24
N HIS A 97 -14.77 -8.14 -22.03
CA HIS A 97 -15.71 -8.87 -21.19
C HIS A 97 -15.50 -8.59 -19.70
N ALA A 98 -14.26 -8.30 -19.27
CA ALA A 98 -13.98 -7.82 -17.92
C ALA A 98 -14.70 -6.50 -17.63
N ILE A 99 -14.68 -5.57 -18.59
CA ILE A 99 -15.39 -4.29 -18.49
C ILE A 99 -16.91 -4.49 -18.44
N LYS A 100 -17.46 -5.34 -19.32
CA LYS A 100 -18.90 -5.67 -19.31
C LYS A 100 -19.31 -6.28 -17.97
N LEU A 101 -18.48 -7.15 -17.40
CA LEU A 101 -18.71 -7.75 -16.10
C LEU A 101 -18.73 -6.71 -14.97
N ALA A 102 -17.84 -5.71 -15.03
CA ALA A 102 -17.83 -4.57 -14.11
C ALA A 102 -19.06 -3.65 -14.27
N GLN A 103 -19.59 -3.51 -15.49
CA GLN A 103 -20.74 -2.66 -15.79
C GLN A 103 -22.09 -3.27 -15.38
N GLN A 104 -22.28 -4.57 -15.66
CA GLN A 104 -23.60 -5.21 -15.64
C GLN A 104 -23.75 -6.26 -14.54
N GLY A 105 -22.65 -6.65 -13.88
CA GLY A 105 -22.66 -7.68 -12.85
C GLY A 105 -23.38 -7.28 -11.56
N THR A 106 -23.67 -8.27 -10.71
CA THR A 106 -23.98 -8.00 -9.30
C THR A 106 -22.68 -7.62 -8.57
N VAL A 107 -22.76 -7.23 -7.29
CA VAL A 107 -21.59 -6.81 -6.49
C VAL A 107 -20.41 -7.79 -6.61
N LEU A 108 -20.64 -9.10 -6.62
CA LEU A 108 -19.58 -10.10 -6.76
C LEU A 108 -18.97 -10.15 -8.15
N GLU A 109 -19.79 -10.10 -9.20
CA GLU A 109 -19.30 -10.05 -10.58
C GLU A 109 -18.57 -8.74 -10.86
N LYS A 110 -19.11 -7.61 -10.39
CA LYS A 110 -18.46 -6.31 -10.49
C LYS A 110 -17.07 -6.33 -9.87
N ARG A 111 -16.94 -6.94 -8.68
CA ARG A 111 -15.66 -7.07 -7.98
C ARG A 111 -14.62 -7.81 -8.82
N VAL A 112 -15.02 -8.91 -9.47
CA VAL A 112 -14.14 -9.68 -10.35
C VAL A 112 -13.84 -8.90 -11.63
N GLY A 113 -14.82 -8.22 -12.23
CA GLY A 113 -14.62 -7.38 -13.41
C GLY A 113 -13.64 -6.24 -13.14
N TYR A 114 -13.81 -5.52 -12.03
CA TYR A 114 -12.90 -4.47 -11.59
C TYR A 114 -11.48 -4.99 -11.33
N LEU A 115 -11.35 -6.13 -10.66
CA LEU A 115 -10.05 -6.76 -10.42
C LEU A 115 -9.38 -7.18 -11.75
N ALA A 116 -10.13 -7.80 -12.66
CA ALA A 116 -9.64 -8.21 -13.96
C ALA A 116 -9.17 -7.01 -14.79
N VAL A 117 -9.94 -5.91 -14.80
CA VAL A 117 -9.52 -4.67 -15.47
C VAL A 117 -8.21 -4.13 -14.87
N SER A 118 -8.06 -4.11 -13.55
CA SER A 118 -6.82 -3.65 -12.90
C SER A 118 -5.60 -4.52 -13.18
N LEU A 119 -5.78 -5.79 -13.59
CA LEU A 119 -4.67 -6.69 -13.93
C LEU A 119 -4.36 -6.72 -15.42
N PHE A 120 -5.38 -6.66 -16.28
CA PHE A 120 -5.22 -6.77 -17.72
C PHE A 120 -4.85 -5.45 -18.40
N LEU A 121 -5.42 -4.33 -17.94
CA LEU A 121 -5.28 -3.07 -18.65
C LEU A 121 -4.14 -2.24 -18.06
N ASN A 122 -3.47 -1.47 -18.92
CA ASN A 122 -2.53 -0.44 -18.52
C ASN A 122 -3.21 0.95 -18.53
N GLU A 123 -2.60 1.96 -17.88
CA GLU A 123 -3.19 3.30 -17.71
C GLU A 123 -3.51 4.01 -19.05
N SER A 124 -2.85 3.62 -20.14
CA SER A 124 -3.04 4.16 -21.49
C SER A 124 -4.06 3.38 -22.35
N HIS A 125 -4.63 2.29 -21.86
CA HIS A 125 -5.48 1.45 -22.67
C HIS A 125 -6.82 2.12 -22.96
N GLU A 126 -7.18 2.27 -24.24
CA GLU A 126 -8.40 2.96 -24.70
C GLU A 126 -9.70 2.43 -24.06
N LEU A 127 -9.74 1.13 -23.77
CA LEU A 127 -10.88 0.46 -23.15
C LEU A 127 -11.20 0.99 -21.74
N LEU A 128 -10.23 1.57 -21.03
CA LEU A 128 -10.48 2.15 -19.70
C LEU A 128 -11.53 3.28 -19.74
N LEU A 129 -11.66 4.00 -20.86
CA LEU A 129 -12.66 5.04 -21.02
C LEU A 129 -14.09 4.49 -20.86
N LEU A 130 -14.33 3.24 -21.22
CA LEU A 130 -15.62 2.58 -21.07
C LEU A 130 -15.99 2.33 -19.60
N LEU A 131 -15.01 2.34 -18.69
CA LEU A 131 -15.24 2.10 -17.26
C LEU A 131 -15.57 3.37 -16.48
N VAL A 132 -15.27 4.55 -17.05
CA VAL A 132 -15.42 5.86 -16.37
C VAL A 132 -16.85 6.08 -15.86
N ASN A 133 -17.84 5.84 -16.72
CA ASN A 133 -19.25 6.02 -16.36
C ASN A 133 -19.69 5.04 -15.26
N THR A 134 -19.16 3.82 -15.26
CA THR A 134 -19.43 2.82 -14.20
C THR A 134 -18.85 3.28 -12.88
N VAL A 135 -17.61 3.78 -12.88
CA VAL A 135 -16.96 4.32 -11.68
C VAL A 135 -17.73 5.52 -11.13
N LEU A 136 -18.16 6.45 -11.99
CA LEU A 136 -19.00 7.58 -11.57
C LEU A 136 -20.27 7.10 -10.86
N LYS A 137 -20.99 6.17 -11.48
CA LYS A 137 -22.22 5.59 -10.92
C LYS A 137 -21.96 4.89 -9.58
N ASP A 138 -20.92 4.08 -9.50
CA ASP A 138 -20.60 3.30 -8.30
C ASP A 138 -20.08 4.18 -7.15
N LEU A 139 -19.40 5.31 -7.44
CA LEU A 139 -19.04 6.32 -6.44
C LEU A 139 -20.27 7.04 -5.85
N GLN A 140 -21.35 7.17 -6.62
CA GLN A 140 -22.60 7.77 -6.17
C GLN A 140 -23.56 6.76 -5.54
N SER A 141 -23.22 5.47 -5.53
CA SER A 141 -24.06 4.42 -4.96
C SER A 141 -24.23 4.58 -3.44
N THR A 142 -25.39 4.15 -2.94
CA THR A 142 -25.63 3.98 -1.50
C THR A 142 -25.00 2.70 -0.96
N ASN A 143 -24.62 1.77 -1.83
CA ASN A 143 -23.97 0.53 -1.45
C ASN A 143 -22.48 0.78 -1.13
N LEU A 144 -22.12 0.56 0.12
CA LEU A 144 -20.75 0.75 0.62
C LEU A 144 -19.71 -0.05 -0.18
N ILE A 145 -20.05 -1.27 -0.61
CA ILE A 145 -19.14 -2.15 -1.33
C ILE A 145 -18.85 -1.59 -2.72
N GLU A 146 -19.87 -1.10 -3.42
CA GLU A 146 -19.70 -0.47 -4.75
C GLU A 146 -18.81 0.77 -4.68
N VAL A 147 -19.07 1.68 -3.73
CA VAL A 147 -18.22 2.85 -3.49
C VAL A 147 -16.78 2.43 -3.17
N CYS A 148 -16.60 1.42 -2.33
CA CYS A 148 -15.27 0.91 -1.99
C CYS A 148 -14.55 0.29 -3.19
N MET A 149 -15.25 -0.45 -4.06
CA MET A 149 -14.68 -1.03 -5.26
C MET A 149 -14.25 0.05 -6.25
N ALA A 150 -15.11 1.04 -6.50
CA ALA A 150 -14.83 2.16 -7.37
C ALA A 150 -13.60 2.94 -6.89
N LEU A 151 -13.54 3.31 -5.59
CA LEU A 151 -12.37 3.99 -5.02
C LEU A 151 -11.08 3.14 -5.09
N THR A 152 -11.20 1.81 -4.98
CA THR A 152 -10.04 0.92 -5.06
C THR A 152 -9.46 0.90 -6.47
N VAL A 153 -10.31 0.76 -7.49
CA VAL A 153 -9.89 0.74 -8.89
C VAL A 153 -9.28 2.08 -9.28
N VAL A 154 -9.94 3.18 -8.92
CA VAL A 154 -9.44 4.53 -9.16
C VAL A 154 -8.07 4.79 -8.52
N SER A 155 -7.79 4.17 -7.36
CA SER A 155 -6.49 4.27 -6.70
C SER A 155 -5.39 3.43 -7.36
N GLN A 156 -5.76 2.47 -8.22
CA GLN A 156 -4.85 1.58 -8.93
C GLN A 156 -4.61 2.05 -10.36
N ILE A 157 -5.68 2.24 -11.12
CA ILE A 157 -5.67 2.52 -12.55
C ILE A 157 -6.82 3.47 -12.91
N PHE A 158 -6.49 4.60 -13.53
CA PHE A 158 -7.51 5.52 -14.04
C PHE A 158 -6.96 6.40 -15.16
N PRO A 159 -7.72 6.66 -16.24
CA PRO A 159 -7.28 7.55 -17.32
C PRO A 159 -7.03 8.97 -16.79
N LYS A 160 -5.83 9.49 -17.03
CA LYS A 160 -5.40 10.82 -16.56
C LYS A 160 -6.36 11.93 -16.98
N ASP A 161 -6.83 11.90 -18.22
CA ASP A 161 -7.69 12.96 -18.78
C ASP A 161 -9.10 12.97 -18.16
N MET A 162 -9.48 11.87 -17.50
CA MET A 162 -10.79 11.73 -16.86
C MET A 162 -10.78 12.03 -15.37
N ILE A 163 -9.61 12.26 -14.75
CA ILE A 163 -9.49 12.62 -13.33
C ILE A 163 -10.39 13.80 -12.94
N PRO A 164 -10.47 14.91 -13.71
CA PRO A 164 -11.31 16.05 -13.36
C PRO A 164 -12.80 15.70 -13.23
N ALA A 165 -13.29 14.68 -13.96
CA ALA A 165 -14.69 14.26 -13.91
C ALA A 165 -15.04 13.54 -12.60
N ILE A 166 -14.11 12.77 -12.03
CA ILE A 166 -14.36 11.99 -10.81
C ILE A 166 -13.85 12.66 -9.53
N LEU A 167 -12.91 13.61 -9.65
CA LEU A 167 -12.29 14.29 -8.52
C LEU A 167 -13.30 14.88 -7.54
N PRO A 168 -14.36 15.62 -7.96
CA PRO A 168 -15.34 16.17 -7.02
C PRO A 168 -16.05 15.10 -6.17
N LEU A 169 -16.36 13.95 -6.76
CA LEU A 169 -17.00 12.84 -6.04
C LEU A 169 -16.04 12.21 -5.03
N VAL A 170 -14.76 12.04 -5.39
CA VAL A 170 -13.74 11.52 -4.47
C VAL A 170 -13.54 12.48 -3.30
N GLU A 171 -13.53 13.80 -3.56
CA GLU A 171 -13.44 14.80 -2.50
C GLU A 171 -14.64 14.78 -1.55
N GLU A 172 -15.85 14.59 -2.07
CA GLU A 172 -17.07 14.44 -1.27
C GLU A 172 -16.93 13.25 -0.30
N LYS A 173 -16.35 12.13 -0.77
CA LYS A 173 -16.17 10.91 0.04
C LYS A 173 -15.19 11.07 1.20
N LEU A 174 -14.40 12.13 1.26
CA LEU A 174 -13.58 12.46 2.43
C LEU A 174 -14.42 12.81 3.67
N SER A 175 -15.69 13.19 3.51
CA SER A 175 -16.59 13.50 4.64
C SER A 175 -17.58 12.39 4.94
N HIS A 176 -17.40 11.20 4.35
CA HIS A 176 -18.33 10.09 4.51
C HIS A 176 -18.35 9.55 5.96
N PRO A 177 -19.50 9.15 6.52
CA PRO A 177 -19.60 8.67 7.91
C PRO A 177 -18.70 7.45 8.19
N LYS A 178 -18.55 6.56 7.20
CA LYS A 178 -17.73 5.35 7.28
C LYS A 178 -16.26 5.62 6.96
N GLU A 179 -15.39 5.28 7.89
CA GLU A 179 -13.93 5.44 7.84
C GLU A 179 -13.27 4.69 6.69
N ILE A 180 -13.76 3.49 6.33
CA ILE A 180 -13.25 2.73 5.18
C ILE A 180 -13.34 3.50 3.86
N ILE A 181 -14.42 4.27 3.67
CA ILE A 181 -14.63 5.09 2.47
C ILE A 181 -13.70 6.31 2.51
N ARG A 182 -13.66 7.04 3.64
CA ARG A 182 -12.74 8.18 3.81
C ARG A 182 -11.29 7.77 3.55
N ARG A 183 -10.87 6.63 4.09
CA ARG A 183 -9.54 6.05 3.91
C ARG A 183 -9.22 5.80 2.43
N LYS A 184 -10.12 5.15 1.72
CA LYS A 184 -9.96 4.87 0.28
C LYS A 184 -9.99 6.15 -0.56
N ALA A 185 -10.80 7.13 -0.19
CA ALA A 185 -10.82 8.43 -0.86
C ALA A 185 -9.49 9.19 -0.71
N VAL A 186 -8.88 9.16 0.48
CA VAL A 186 -7.54 9.74 0.70
C VAL A 186 -6.48 9.07 -0.21
N LEU A 187 -6.51 7.73 -0.33
CA LEU A 187 -5.58 7.00 -1.19
C LEU A 187 -5.82 7.28 -2.68
N ALA A 188 -7.08 7.42 -3.10
CA ALA A 188 -7.43 7.80 -4.47
C ALA A 188 -6.88 9.20 -4.82
N LEU A 189 -7.07 10.18 -3.92
CA LEU A 189 -6.50 11.53 -4.09
C LEU A 189 -4.97 11.51 -4.13
N TYR A 190 -4.33 10.68 -3.31
CA TYR A 190 -2.89 10.48 -3.36
C TYR A 190 -2.44 9.96 -4.73
N LYS A 191 -3.14 8.96 -5.30
CA LYS A 191 -2.84 8.46 -6.65
C LYS A 191 -3.03 9.53 -7.72
N PHE A 192 -4.09 10.34 -7.66
CA PHE A 192 -4.29 11.44 -8.61
C PHE A 192 -3.17 12.47 -8.54
N TYR A 193 -2.66 12.78 -7.34
CA TYR A 193 -1.51 13.65 -7.19
C TYR A 193 -0.26 13.10 -7.88
N LEU A 194 -0.03 11.78 -7.83
CA LEU A 194 1.09 11.16 -8.53
C LEU A 194 0.95 11.20 -10.07
N ILE A 195 -0.28 11.07 -10.58
CA ILE A 195 -0.55 11.04 -12.04
C ILE A 195 -0.59 12.45 -12.65
N ALA A 196 -1.29 13.37 -11.98
CA ALA A 196 -1.62 14.69 -12.52
C ALA A 196 -1.57 15.77 -11.42
N PRO A 197 -0.37 16.07 -10.86
CA PRO A 197 -0.24 17.02 -9.75
C PRO A 197 -0.82 18.40 -10.08
N ASN A 198 -0.70 18.84 -11.34
CA ASN A 198 -1.23 20.13 -11.82
C ASN A 198 -2.76 20.22 -11.72
N GLN A 199 -3.48 19.11 -11.84
CA GLN A 199 -4.95 19.09 -11.80
C GLN A 199 -5.49 19.11 -10.36
N VAL A 200 -4.67 18.74 -9.37
CA VAL A 200 -5.10 18.53 -7.99
C VAL A 200 -4.42 19.46 -6.98
N GLN A 201 -3.87 20.59 -7.39
CA GLN A 201 -3.15 21.49 -6.46
C GLN A 201 -4.00 21.99 -5.28
N HIS A 202 -5.33 22.05 -5.41
CA HIS A 202 -6.22 22.49 -4.33
C HIS A 202 -6.43 21.45 -3.21
N ILE A 203 -6.01 20.19 -3.40
CA ILE A 203 -6.30 19.11 -2.44
C ILE A 203 -5.43 19.15 -1.18
N HIS A 204 -4.39 20.00 -1.11
CA HIS A 204 -3.51 20.09 0.06
C HIS A 204 -4.29 20.39 1.35
N GLY A 205 -5.29 21.26 1.30
CA GLY A 205 -6.16 21.54 2.45
C GLY A 205 -6.98 20.33 2.89
N LYS A 206 -7.33 19.44 1.96
CA LYS A 206 -8.07 18.20 2.24
C LYS A 206 -7.18 17.18 2.97
N PHE A 207 -5.91 17.05 2.59
CA PHE A 207 -4.96 16.19 3.31
C PHE A 207 -4.65 16.68 4.72
N ARG A 208 -4.63 18.00 4.94
CA ARG A 208 -4.52 18.58 6.29
C ARG A 208 -5.72 18.19 7.16
N LYS A 209 -6.94 18.21 6.61
CA LYS A 209 -8.13 17.72 7.32
C LYS A 209 -8.08 16.22 7.59
N ALA A 210 -7.65 15.42 6.61
CA ALA A 210 -7.52 13.97 6.76
C ALA A 210 -6.46 13.55 7.80
N LEU A 211 -5.39 14.35 7.97
CA LEU A 211 -4.39 14.16 9.03
C LEU A 211 -5.00 14.29 10.43
N CYS A 212 -6.06 15.09 10.58
CA CYS A 212 -6.80 15.28 11.82
C CYS A 212 -8.02 14.36 11.95
N ASP A 213 -8.16 13.32 11.12
CA ASP A 213 -9.30 12.40 11.20
C ASP A 213 -9.28 11.64 12.53
N LYS A 214 -10.48 11.39 13.08
CA LYS A 214 -10.70 10.63 14.31
C LYS A 214 -10.28 9.16 14.19
N ASP A 215 -10.33 8.60 12.97
CA ASP A 215 -9.91 7.24 12.70
C ASP A 215 -8.40 7.20 12.38
N PRO A 216 -7.58 6.47 13.17
CA PRO A 216 -6.14 6.37 12.92
C PRO A 216 -5.80 5.79 11.55
N GLY A 217 -6.68 4.96 10.96
CA GLY A 217 -6.48 4.38 9.63
C GLY A 217 -6.62 5.40 8.49
N VAL A 218 -7.57 6.32 8.61
CA VAL A 218 -7.72 7.47 7.69
C VAL A 218 -6.53 8.42 7.84
N MET A 219 -6.19 8.78 9.08
CA MET A 219 -5.03 9.63 9.37
C MET A 219 -3.74 9.03 8.80
N THR A 220 -3.47 7.75 9.04
CA THR A 220 -2.28 7.04 8.53
C THR A 220 -2.23 7.07 7.01
N SER A 221 -3.38 6.92 6.35
CA SER A 221 -3.44 6.96 4.89
C SER A 221 -3.04 8.32 4.32
N SER A 222 -3.32 9.41 5.05
CA SER A 222 -2.92 10.76 4.66
C SER A 222 -1.40 10.99 4.73
N LEU A 223 -0.65 10.20 5.51
CA LEU A 223 0.80 10.37 5.64
C LEU A 223 1.58 10.11 4.35
N HIS A 224 1.06 9.23 3.47
CA HIS A 224 1.72 8.87 2.22
C HIS A 224 1.97 10.09 1.32
N ILE A 225 1.03 11.04 1.28
CA ILE A 225 1.19 12.24 0.45
C ILE A 225 2.31 13.14 0.98
N TYR A 226 2.47 13.23 2.30
CA TYR A 226 3.44 14.13 2.92
C TYR A 226 4.88 13.73 2.61
N GLN A 227 5.17 12.43 2.42
CA GLN A 227 6.49 11.99 1.94
C GLN A 227 6.84 12.55 0.54
N GLN A 228 5.84 12.84 -0.30
CA GLN A 228 6.06 13.47 -1.60
C GLN A 228 6.09 14.99 -1.51
N LEU A 229 5.19 15.58 -0.72
CA LEU A 229 5.05 17.04 -0.59
C LEU A 229 6.24 17.69 0.14
N ILE A 230 6.78 17.02 1.15
CA ILE A 230 7.83 17.56 2.02
C ILE A 230 9.21 17.51 1.35
N LYS A 231 9.33 16.94 0.13
CA LYS A 231 10.52 17.16 -0.72
C LYS A 231 10.78 18.65 -0.99
N SER A 232 9.77 19.50 -0.83
CA SER A 232 9.90 20.96 -0.72
C SER A 232 9.58 21.38 0.74
N PRO A 233 10.57 21.35 1.66
CA PRO A 233 10.32 21.36 3.11
C PRO A 233 9.64 22.63 3.63
N ALA A 234 9.81 23.77 2.95
CA ALA A 234 9.37 25.07 3.41
C ALA A 234 7.84 25.18 3.65
N SER A 235 7.03 24.48 2.86
CA SER A 235 5.56 24.67 2.85
C SER A 235 4.78 23.88 3.91
N TYR A 236 5.45 23.02 4.69
CA TYR A 236 4.79 22.09 5.62
C TYR A 236 5.44 22.04 7.02
N LYS A 237 6.37 22.95 7.31
CA LYS A 237 7.05 23.03 8.62
C LYS A 237 6.06 23.25 9.77
N ASP A 238 4.97 23.95 9.51
CA ASP A 238 3.89 24.22 10.46
C ASP A 238 3.23 22.93 11.00
N LEU A 239 3.30 21.82 10.25
CA LEU A 239 2.76 20.53 10.65
C LEU A 239 3.71 19.71 11.53
N THR A 240 4.94 20.17 11.76
CA THR A 240 5.95 19.41 12.54
C THR A 240 5.42 19.06 13.93
N GLY A 241 4.84 20.03 14.64
CA GLY A 241 4.27 19.80 15.97
C GLY A 241 3.16 18.74 15.97
N SER A 242 2.35 18.70 14.90
CA SER A 242 1.31 17.68 14.71
C SER A 242 1.93 16.30 14.51
N PHE A 243 2.93 16.15 13.64
CA PHE A 243 3.60 14.86 13.40
C PHE A 243 4.33 14.35 14.66
N VAL A 244 4.99 15.24 15.41
CA VAL A 244 5.62 14.90 16.70
C VAL A 244 4.57 14.42 17.70
N THR A 245 3.44 15.11 17.79
CA THR A 245 2.34 14.73 18.70
C THR A 245 1.77 13.36 18.33
N ILE A 246 1.53 13.12 17.04
CA ILE A 246 1.04 11.82 16.56
C ILE A 246 2.06 10.72 16.89
N LEU A 247 3.34 10.92 16.58
CA LEU A 247 4.38 9.92 16.87
C LEU A 247 4.46 9.61 18.37
N ARG A 248 4.39 10.63 19.23
CA ARG A 248 4.37 10.45 20.69
C ARG A 248 3.17 9.64 21.16
N GLN A 249 1.99 9.85 20.58
CA GLN A 249 0.80 9.05 20.90
C GLN A 249 0.95 7.59 20.45
N VAL A 250 1.54 7.37 19.27
CA VAL A 250 1.78 6.03 18.70
C VAL A 250 2.80 5.26 19.54
N VAL A 251 3.97 5.83 19.80
CA VAL A 251 5.02 5.27 20.66
C VAL A 251 4.49 5.06 22.08
N GLY A 252 3.62 5.96 22.53
CA GLY A 252 2.85 5.89 23.77
C GLY A 252 1.87 4.71 23.87
N GLY A 253 1.56 4.01 22.78
CA GLY A 253 0.58 2.92 22.75
C GLY A 253 -0.87 3.40 22.88
N LYS A 254 -1.17 4.66 22.50
CA LYS A 254 -2.52 5.25 22.65
C LYS A 254 -3.50 4.88 21.53
N LEU A 255 -3.02 4.22 20.48
CA LEU A 255 -3.87 3.74 19.38
C LEU A 255 -4.60 2.43 19.75
N PRO A 256 -5.69 2.07 19.04
CA PRO A 256 -6.37 0.79 19.26
C PRO A 256 -5.44 -0.41 19.08
N LEU A 257 -5.70 -1.48 19.83
CA LEU A 257 -4.88 -2.70 19.82
C LEU A 257 -4.77 -3.37 18.44
N ASP A 258 -5.73 -3.16 17.55
CA ASP A 258 -5.72 -3.66 16.18
C ASP A 258 -4.53 -3.12 15.35
N PHE A 259 -3.92 -2.03 15.79
CA PHE A 259 -2.71 -1.46 15.18
C PHE A 259 -1.41 -2.06 15.75
N ASN A 260 -1.48 -2.90 16.78
CA ASN A 260 -0.31 -3.53 17.37
C ASN A 260 0.15 -4.72 16.52
N PHE A 261 1.45 -4.86 16.36
CA PHE A 261 2.06 -5.99 15.67
C PHE A 261 3.14 -6.60 16.56
N HIS A 262 2.95 -7.84 16.99
CA HIS A 262 3.80 -8.51 17.98
C HIS A 262 4.09 -7.62 19.21
N SER A 263 3.04 -7.06 19.81
CA SER A 263 3.11 -6.15 20.96
C SER A 263 3.81 -4.80 20.72
N VAL A 264 4.23 -4.51 19.49
CA VAL A 264 4.78 -3.20 19.10
C VAL A 264 3.65 -2.31 18.56
N PRO A 265 3.46 -1.08 19.07
CA PRO A 265 2.34 -0.24 18.67
C PRO A 265 2.56 0.41 17.29
N ALA A 266 1.67 0.12 16.34
CA ALA A 266 1.63 0.68 14.97
C ALA A 266 3.03 0.92 14.34
N PRO A 267 3.85 -0.13 14.18
CA PRO A 267 5.25 0.04 13.80
C PRO A 267 5.45 0.70 12.44
N TRP A 268 4.61 0.40 11.45
CA TRP A 268 4.68 1.03 10.12
C TRP A 268 4.37 2.53 10.17
N LEU A 269 3.43 2.92 11.04
CA LEU A 269 3.10 4.33 11.25
C LEU A 269 4.27 5.07 11.90
N GLN A 270 4.95 4.46 12.88
CA GLN A 270 6.16 5.03 13.47
C GLN A 270 7.24 5.26 12.39
N ILE A 271 7.53 4.25 11.56
CA ILE A 271 8.51 4.34 10.47
C ILE A 271 8.14 5.45 9.49
N GLN A 272 6.87 5.55 9.09
CA GLN A 272 6.41 6.60 8.18
C GLN A 272 6.56 8.00 8.77
N LEU A 273 6.22 8.19 10.05
CA LEU A 273 6.36 9.47 10.75
C LEU A 273 7.83 9.86 10.93
N LEU A 274 8.70 8.91 11.29
CA LEU A 274 10.14 9.14 11.41
C LEU A 274 10.75 9.62 10.08
N ARG A 275 10.32 9.04 8.94
CA ARG A 275 10.71 9.50 7.60
C ARG A 275 10.22 10.91 7.29
N ILE A 276 8.99 11.25 7.70
CA ILE A 276 8.44 12.59 7.48
C ILE A 276 9.20 13.62 8.32
N LEU A 277 9.43 13.32 9.59
CA LEU A 277 10.14 14.17 10.52
C LEU A 277 11.60 14.39 10.10
N SER A 278 12.28 13.35 9.60
CA SER A 278 13.67 13.47 9.12
C SER A 278 13.78 14.44 7.93
N LEU A 279 12.78 14.46 7.04
CA LEU A 279 12.74 15.40 5.93
C LEU A 279 12.43 16.83 6.39
N LEU A 280 11.55 17.01 7.38
CA LEU A 280 11.20 18.33 7.93
C LEU A 280 12.33 18.97 8.73
N GLY A 281 13.08 18.18 9.50
CA GLY A 281 14.17 18.67 10.36
C GLY A 281 15.50 18.85 9.63
N ARG A 282 15.57 18.52 8.34
CA ARG A 282 16.78 18.72 7.55
C ARG A 282 17.11 20.21 7.47
N GLU A 283 18.33 20.58 7.86
CA GLU A 283 18.89 21.94 7.74
C GLU A 283 18.06 23.02 8.51
N ASP A 284 17.24 22.62 9.49
CA ASP A 284 16.46 23.54 10.32
C ASP A 284 16.51 23.14 11.80
N GLN A 285 17.24 23.93 12.58
CA GLN A 285 17.42 23.71 14.01
C GLN A 285 16.09 23.82 14.78
N SER A 286 15.28 24.84 14.50
CA SER A 286 14.04 25.09 15.23
C SER A 286 13.04 23.93 15.09
N THR A 287 12.92 23.41 13.87
CA THR A 287 12.08 22.26 13.54
C THR A 287 12.64 20.97 14.15
N SER A 288 13.97 20.80 14.16
CA SER A 288 14.64 19.63 14.76
C SER A 288 14.46 19.56 16.28
N GLU A 289 14.50 20.70 16.97
CA GLU A 289 14.35 20.78 18.44
C GLU A 289 13.03 20.21 18.93
N LEU A 290 11.94 20.39 18.16
CA LEU A 290 10.63 19.82 18.46
C LEU A 290 10.63 18.28 18.45
N MET A 291 11.56 17.66 17.72
CA MET A 291 11.60 16.22 17.49
C MET A 291 12.46 15.47 18.51
N TYR A 292 13.39 16.15 19.19
CA TYR A 292 14.41 15.49 20.00
C TYR A 292 13.86 14.56 21.08
N GLU A 293 12.81 14.99 21.79
CA GLU A 293 12.21 14.16 22.84
C GLU A 293 11.54 12.90 22.28
N VAL A 294 10.79 13.03 21.18
CA VAL A 294 10.05 11.89 20.62
C VAL A 294 10.99 10.89 19.96
N LEU A 295 12.11 11.35 19.39
CA LEU A 295 13.18 10.49 18.89
C LEU A 295 13.88 9.74 20.03
N ASP A 296 14.17 10.41 21.14
CA ASP A 296 14.71 9.75 22.34
C ASP A 296 13.74 8.67 22.88
N GLU A 297 12.46 9.01 22.99
CA GLU A 297 11.44 8.07 23.44
C GLU A 297 11.31 6.87 22.49
N SER A 298 11.39 7.10 21.18
CA SER A 298 11.35 6.05 20.16
C SER A 298 12.55 5.09 20.28
N LEU A 299 13.75 5.61 20.53
CA LEU A 299 14.94 4.79 20.80
C LEU A 299 14.79 3.96 22.09
N ARG A 300 14.28 4.55 23.17
CA ARG A 300 14.15 3.88 24.47
C ARG A 300 13.10 2.78 24.49
N ARG A 301 11.96 2.98 23.83
CA ARG A 301 10.85 2.00 23.82
C ARG A 301 11.05 0.86 22.84
N ALA A 302 11.99 0.99 21.92
CA ALA A 302 12.24 -0.04 20.93
C ALA A 302 13.04 -1.22 21.54
N GLU A 303 12.32 -2.16 22.15
CA GLU A 303 12.88 -3.41 22.69
C GLU A 303 13.49 -4.31 21.60
N MET A 304 14.74 -4.75 21.80
CA MET A 304 15.55 -5.49 20.82
C MET A 304 15.16 -6.97 20.64
N ASN A 305 13.86 -7.30 20.60
CA ASN A 305 13.37 -8.69 20.59
C ASN A 305 12.76 -9.12 19.23
N HIS A 306 12.24 -8.17 18.44
CA HIS A 306 11.57 -8.47 17.17
C HIS A 306 12.20 -7.73 15.98
N ASN A 307 12.15 -8.33 14.80
CA ASN A 307 12.66 -7.73 13.56
C ASN A 307 12.04 -6.36 13.26
N ILE A 308 10.76 -6.19 13.59
CA ILE A 308 10.05 -4.93 13.37
C ILE A 308 10.61 -3.80 14.23
N THR A 309 11.08 -4.10 15.43
CA THR A 309 11.67 -3.11 16.33
C THR A 309 13.02 -2.63 15.81
N TYR A 310 13.81 -3.52 15.20
CA TYR A 310 15.05 -3.11 14.52
C TYR A 310 14.76 -2.20 13.32
N ALA A 311 13.66 -2.40 12.59
CA ALA A 311 13.27 -1.51 11.50
C ALA A 311 12.92 -0.09 12.01
N ILE A 312 12.21 0.01 13.14
CA ILE A 312 11.93 1.29 13.80
C ILE A 312 13.23 1.96 14.25
N LEU A 313 14.10 1.22 14.95
CA LEU A 313 15.39 1.73 15.43
C LEU A 313 16.24 2.26 14.29
N TYR A 314 16.35 1.50 13.21
CA TYR A 314 17.12 1.90 12.04
C TYR A 314 16.56 3.18 11.40
N GLU A 315 15.24 3.30 11.26
CA GLU A 315 14.62 4.52 10.75
C GLU A 315 14.81 5.71 11.71
N CYS A 316 14.74 5.48 13.02
CA CYS A 316 14.97 6.49 14.04
C CYS A 316 16.43 6.99 14.02
N VAL A 317 17.39 6.07 13.87
CA VAL A 317 18.81 6.38 13.69
C VAL A 317 19.02 7.22 12.43
N LYS A 318 18.42 6.83 11.30
CA LYS A 318 18.45 7.63 10.06
C LYS A 318 17.89 9.03 10.27
N ALA A 319 16.78 9.16 10.99
CA ALA A 319 16.18 10.45 11.29
C ALA A 319 17.12 11.33 12.12
N ILE A 320 17.67 10.80 13.21
CA ILE A 320 18.62 11.52 14.09
C ILE A 320 19.85 12.01 13.32
N TYR A 321 20.41 11.18 12.44
CA TYR A 321 21.55 11.59 11.62
C TYR A 321 21.18 12.54 10.49
N THR A 322 19.90 12.72 10.16
CA THR A 322 19.48 13.65 9.10
C THR A 322 19.22 15.05 9.64
N ILE A 323 18.55 15.15 10.78
CA ILE A 323 18.17 16.42 11.42
C ILE A 323 19.39 17.19 11.96
N HIS A 324 19.15 18.39 12.52
CA HIS A 324 20.18 19.16 13.19
C HIS A 324 20.78 18.37 14.36
N PRO A 325 22.13 18.32 14.49
CA PRO A 325 22.79 17.44 15.44
C PRO A 325 22.50 17.82 16.90
N LYS A 326 22.23 16.81 17.73
CA LYS A 326 22.21 16.89 19.20
C LYS A 326 23.09 15.78 19.77
N ALA A 327 24.10 16.16 20.54
CA ALA A 327 25.16 15.25 21.02
C ALA A 327 24.61 13.97 21.67
N ASP A 328 23.70 14.10 22.65
CA ASP A 328 23.13 12.96 23.37
C ASP A 328 22.38 11.97 22.46
N LEU A 329 21.67 12.47 21.44
CA LEU A 329 20.94 11.63 20.50
C LEU A 329 21.88 10.93 19.53
N LEU A 330 22.92 11.62 19.07
CA LEU A 330 23.95 11.05 18.20
C LEU A 330 24.73 9.95 18.91
N GLU A 331 25.04 10.11 20.20
CA GLU A 331 25.70 9.07 20.98
C GLU A 331 24.83 7.81 21.12
N LYS A 332 23.54 8.00 21.45
CA LYS A 332 22.57 6.89 21.52
C LYS A 332 22.40 6.19 20.18
N ALA A 333 22.30 6.96 19.09
CA ALA A 333 22.20 6.42 17.73
C ALA A 333 23.46 5.64 17.32
N ALA A 334 24.66 6.15 17.65
CA ALA A 334 25.93 5.47 17.40
C ALA A 334 26.01 4.14 18.14
N ARG A 335 25.55 4.10 19.41
CA ARG A 335 25.45 2.85 20.18
C ARG A 335 24.53 1.83 19.52
N CYS A 336 23.39 2.26 19.00
CA CYS A 336 22.47 1.40 18.25
C CYS A 336 23.14 0.82 16.98
N ILE A 337 23.89 1.64 16.23
CA ILE A 337 24.66 1.17 15.07
C ILE A 337 25.71 0.15 15.49
N GLY A 338 26.46 0.41 16.56
CA GLY A 338 27.44 -0.54 17.12
C GLY A 338 26.81 -1.90 17.40
N ASN A 339 25.64 -1.93 18.04
CA ASN A 339 24.89 -3.16 18.29
C ASN A 339 24.49 -3.88 16.99
N PHE A 340 24.13 -3.15 15.93
CA PHE A 340 23.82 -3.74 14.62
C PHE A 340 25.04 -4.34 13.92
N VAL A 341 26.17 -3.63 13.94
CA VAL A 341 27.43 -4.08 13.30
C VAL A 341 28.00 -5.31 14.02
N LEU A 342 27.94 -5.33 15.35
CA LEU A 342 28.45 -6.43 16.18
C LEU A 342 27.49 -7.62 16.26
N SER A 343 26.22 -7.46 15.87
CA SER A 343 25.24 -8.53 15.93
C SER A 343 25.66 -9.74 15.08
N PRO A 344 25.44 -10.99 15.55
CA PRO A 344 25.72 -12.18 14.77
C PRO A 344 24.81 -12.33 13.54
N LYS A 345 23.62 -11.70 13.54
CA LYS A 345 22.65 -11.78 12.43
C LYS A 345 23.10 -10.95 11.22
N ILE A 346 23.20 -11.58 10.05
CA ILE A 346 23.64 -10.97 8.79
C ILE A 346 22.81 -9.73 8.42
N ASN A 347 21.48 -9.81 8.54
CA ASN A 347 20.58 -8.69 8.23
C ASN A 347 20.89 -7.45 9.08
N LEU A 348 21.22 -7.65 10.37
CA LEU A 348 21.57 -6.55 11.27
C LEU A 348 22.96 -6.00 10.97
N LYS A 349 23.94 -6.86 10.64
CA LYS A 349 25.26 -6.40 10.19
C LYS A 349 25.14 -5.52 8.93
N TYR A 350 24.28 -5.91 7.99
CA TYR A 350 24.02 -5.11 6.80
C TYR A 350 23.40 -3.76 7.14
N LEU A 351 22.35 -3.73 7.98
CA LEU A 351 21.75 -2.48 8.45
C LEU A 351 22.75 -1.59 9.18
N GLY A 352 23.63 -2.17 9.99
CA GLY A 352 24.71 -1.45 10.68
C GLY A 352 25.66 -0.79 9.68
N LYS A 353 26.15 -1.54 8.69
CA LYS A 353 27.04 -1.01 7.63
C LYS A 353 26.37 0.10 6.83
N ASP A 354 25.10 -0.08 6.45
CA ASP A 354 24.35 0.94 5.73
C ASP A 354 24.14 2.21 6.58
N ALA A 355 23.78 2.07 7.86
CA ALA A 355 23.66 3.21 8.78
C ALA A 355 25.00 3.93 9.00
N THR A 356 26.12 3.19 9.10
CA THR A 356 27.47 3.79 9.18
C THR A 356 27.80 4.59 7.91
N SER A 357 27.40 4.14 6.72
CA SER A 357 27.65 4.88 5.49
C SER A 357 26.98 6.25 5.48
N ILE A 358 25.78 6.35 6.04
CA ILE A 358 25.03 7.61 6.17
C ILE A 358 25.72 8.55 7.14
N PHE A 359 26.28 8.02 8.23
CA PHE A 359 27.07 8.78 9.18
C PHE A 359 28.32 9.39 8.54
N LEU A 360 29.05 8.61 7.74
CA LEU A 360 30.30 9.03 7.10
C LEU A 360 30.12 10.08 6.00
N LEU A 361 28.93 10.19 5.41
CA LEU A 361 28.61 11.18 4.38
C LEU A 361 28.36 12.60 4.93
N LYS A 362 28.36 12.80 6.27
CA LYS A 362 28.30 14.14 6.88
C LYS A 362 29.71 14.68 7.16
N PRO A 363 30.15 15.78 6.51
CA PRO A 363 31.52 16.29 6.60
C PRO A 363 31.94 16.73 8.02
N ASP A 364 30.99 17.08 8.89
CA ASP A 364 31.29 17.61 10.24
C ASP A 364 31.52 16.54 11.32
N ASN A 365 31.33 15.25 11.01
CA ASN A 365 31.33 14.17 12.02
C ASN A 365 32.61 13.33 12.08
N LEU A 366 33.63 13.62 11.25
CA LEU A 366 34.89 12.87 11.25
C LEU A 366 35.66 12.93 12.58
N HIS A 367 35.40 13.92 13.44
CA HIS A 367 36.07 14.03 14.74
C HIS A 367 35.50 13.11 15.84
N ASN A 368 34.30 12.54 15.67
CA ASN A 368 33.68 11.69 16.69
C ASN A 368 34.00 10.18 16.54
N LEU A 369 34.78 9.80 15.53
CA LEU A 369 35.18 8.41 15.28
C LEU A 369 36.20 7.86 16.29
N THR A 370 36.87 8.71 17.06
CA THR A 370 37.91 8.28 18.01
C THR A 370 37.35 7.63 19.28
N VAL A 371 36.03 7.63 19.49
CA VAL A 371 35.38 7.11 20.71
C VAL A 371 34.82 5.68 20.52
N CYS A 372 34.90 5.10 19.31
CA CYS A 372 34.31 3.79 19.02
C CYS A 372 35.29 2.74 18.45
N THR A 373 36.60 2.97 18.56
CA THR A 373 37.65 1.95 18.34
C THR A 373 38.32 1.52 19.63
#